data_AF-A0A5F8GZL3-F1
#
_entry.id   AF-A0A5F8GZL3-F1
#
_cell.length_a   1.000
_cell.length_b   1.000
_cell.length_c   1.000
_cell.angle_alpha   90.00
_cell.angle_beta   90.00
_cell.angle_gamma   90.00
#
_symmetry.space_group_name_H-M   'P 1'
#
loop_
_entity.id
_entity.type
_entity.pdbx_description
1 polymer ?
#
loop_
_entity_poly.entity_id
_entity_poly.type
_entity_poly.pdbx_seq_one_letter_code
_entity_poly.pdbx_strand_id
1 'polypeptide(L)'
;LAGKKMVALDCEMVGTGPKGHTSSLARCSIVSYSGDILYDEYIRPPCKIVDYRTKWSGIKKEHMINATPFKVARREILKILLGKIVVGHAIHNDFKALHYFHPKPLTRDTSRIPILNSRAGFPENESISLKRLTKQLLQQDIQVSGWDGHSSVEDAKATMDLYKLVEVEWEQQLARSPPSQE
;
A
#
# COMPACT_ATOMS: atom_id res chain seq x y z
N LEU A 1 -11.18 9.23 -18.40
CA LEU A 1 -11.90 9.64 -17.17
C LEU A 1 -11.77 8.62 -16.01
N ALA A 2 -11.51 7.33 -16.28
CA ALA A 2 -11.26 6.31 -15.26
C ALA A 2 -10.04 6.62 -14.35
N GLY A 3 -8.92 7.09 -14.92
CA GLY A 3 -7.69 7.37 -14.17
C GLY A 3 -7.76 8.46 -13.08
N LYS A 4 -8.81 9.29 -13.03
CA LYS A 4 -9.02 10.26 -11.93
C LYS A 4 -9.63 9.61 -10.67
N LYS A 5 -10.13 8.37 -10.78
CA LYS A 5 -10.85 7.66 -9.72
C LYS A 5 -10.02 6.63 -8.97
N MET A 6 -8.82 6.29 -9.43
CA MET A 6 -7.98 5.26 -8.82
C MET A 6 -6.66 5.82 -8.32
N VAL A 7 -6.22 5.33 -7.18
CA VAL A 7 -4.89 5.59 -6.60
C VAL A 7 -4.33 4.29 -6.04
N ALA A 8 -3.00 4.16 -6.03
CA ALA A 8 -2.34 3.14 -5.22
C ALA A 8 -1.77 3.77 -3.95
N LEU A 9 -1.83 3.01 -2.86
CA LEU A 9 -1.39 3.39 -1.53
C LEU A 9 -0.42 2.33 -1.02
N ASP A 10 0.69 2.79 -0.43
CA ASP A 10 1.57 1.96 0.39
C ASP A 10 2.12 2.78 1.57
N CYS A 11 2.31 2.13 2.71
CA CYS A 11 2.77 2.73 3.95
C CYS A 11 3.95 1.97 4.55
N GLU A 12 4.89 2.73 5.08
CA GLU A 12 5.94 2.20 5.94
C GLU A 12 5.58 2.38 7.41
N MET A 13 5.80 1.33 8.20
CA MET A 13 5.48 1.31 9.62
C MET A 13 6.72 1.13 10.50
N VAL A 14 6.72 1.83 11.63
CA VAL A 14 7.66 1.66 12.74
C VAL A 14 6.98 0.95 13.91
N GLY A 15 7.78 0.41 14.83
CA GLY A 15 7.34 -0.19 16.08
C GLY A 15 7.16 0.83 17.20
N THR A 16 5.97 0.87 17.79
CA THR A 16 5.64 1.64 18.99
C THR A 16 5.04 0.74 20.08
N GLY A 17 4.85 1.30 21.29
CA GLY A 17 4.28 0.59 22.43
C GLY A 17 5.24 -0.45 23.05
N PRO A 18 4.74 -1.30 23.95
CA PRO A 18 5.56 -2.31 24.61
C PRO A 18 6.26 -3.21 23.59
N LYS A 19 7.59 -3.31 23.69
CA LYS A 19 8.45 -4.12 22.80
C LYS A 19 8.36 -3.77 21.30
N GLY A 20 7.74 -2.66 20.92
CA GLY A 20 7.63 -2.25 19.51
C GLY A 20 6.67 -3.09 18.68
N HIS A 21 5.77 -3.83 19.32
CA HIS A 21 4.83 -4.73 18.62
C HIS A 21 3.70 -3.97 17.90
N THR A 22 3.43 -2.72 18.25
CA THR A 22 2.40 -1.93 17.59
C THR A 22 2.98 -1.29 16.34
N SER A 23 2.49 -1.69 15.15
CA SER A 23 2.82 -1.01 13.90
C SER A 23 2.17 0.37 13.87
N SER A 24 2.96 1.42 13.68
CA SER A 24 2.48 2.79 13.53
C SER A 24 3.03 3.44 12.28
N LEU A 25 2.19 4.21 11.59
CA LEU A 25 2.51 4.83 10.31
C LEU A 25 3.69 5.82 10.43
N ALA A 26 4.70 5.66 9.57
CA ALA A 26 5.90 6.49 9.54
C ALA A 26 6.27 7.06 8.17
N ARG A 27 5.73 6.51 7.09
CA ARG A 27 5.73 7.11 5.76
C ARG A 27 4.50 6.62 5.01
N CYS A 28 3.91 7.47 4.18
CA CYS A 28 2.82 7.08 3.30
C CYS A 28 3.09 7.63 1.90
N SER A 29 2.94 6.76 0.91
CA SER A 29 3.03 7.11 -0.51
C SER A 29 1.71 6.81 -1.20
N ILE A 30 1.22 7.78 -1.97
CA ILE A 30 0.04 7.64 -2.82
C ILE A 30 0.43 8.03 -4.24
N VAL A 31 0.15 7.15 -5.19
CA VAL A 31 0.41 7.41 -6.61
C VAL A 31 -0.87 7.39 -7.45
N SER A 32 -0.87 8.15 -8.53
CA SER A 32 -1.92 8.18 -9.53
C SER A 32 -1.96 6.85 -10.29
N TYR A 33 -3.03 6.63 -11.07
CA TYR A 33 -3.08 5.52 -12.01
C TYR A 33 -1.87 5.50 -12.97
N SER A 34 -1.36 6.66 -13.38
CA SER A 34 -0.18 6.77 -14.26
C SER A 34 1.15 6.58 -13.52
N GLY A 35 1.14 6.47 -12.19
CA GLY A 35 2.34 6.38 -11.36
C GLY A 35 2.90 7.73 -10.89
N ASP A 36 2.18 8.83 -11.10
CA ASP A 36 2.60 10.14 -10.59
C ASP A 36 2.44 10.18 -9.07
N ILE A 37 3.41 10.76 -8.36
CA ILE A 37 3.35 10.89 -6.90
C ILE A 37 2.33 11.97 -6.55
N LEU A 38 1.28 11.59 -5.82
CA LEU A 38 0.24 12.49 -5.31
C LEU A 38 0.48 12.89 -3.85
N TYR A 39 1.16 12.02 -3.10
CA TYR A 39 1.54 12.22 -1.71
C TYR A 39 2.74 11.31 -1.41
N ASP A 40 3.78 11.84 -0.78
CA ASP A 40 4.91 11.05 -0.26
C ASP A 40 5.52 11.84 0.90
N GLU A 41 5.18 11.46 2.12
CA GLU A 41 5.58 12.19 3.32
C GLU A 41 6.03 11.24 4.42
N TYR A 42 7.06 11.64 5.15
CA TYR A 42 7.40 11.05 6.43
C TYR A 42 6.44 11.56 7.50
N ILE A 43 5.99 10.64 8.35
CA ILE A 43 4.91 10.88 9.30
C ILE A 43 5.42 10.58 10.71
N ARG A 44 5.22 11.53 11.63
CA ARG A 44 5.58 11.33 13.04
C ARG A 44 4.42 10.61 13.75
N PRO A 45 4.60 9.36 14.22
CA PRO A 45 3.57 8.64 14.95
C PRO A 45 3.18 9.35 16.26
N PRO A 46 1.94 9.17 16.75
CA PRO A 46 1.52 9.77 18.02
C PRO A 46 2.23 9.15 19.24
N CYS A 47 2.63 7.88 19.13
CA CYS A 47 3.34 7.16 20.17
C CYS A 47 4.85 7.19 19.94
N LYS A 48 5.64 7.12 21.02
CA LYS A 48 7.10 7.03 20.93
C LYS A 48 7.52 5.80 20.11
N ILE A 49 8.41 6.05 19.14
CA ILE A 49 9.07 5.00 18.36
C ILE A 49 10.08 4.29 19.27
N VAL A 50 10.00 2.97 19.33
CA VAL A 50 10.94 2.12 20.06
C VAL A 50 11.74 1.20 19.12
N ASP A 51 11.23 0.97 17.92
CA ASP A 51 11.92 0.24 16.86
C ASP A 51 11.59 0.88 15.51
N TYR A 52 12.60 1.27 14.74
CA TYR A 52 12.40 1.86 13.41
C TYR A 52 12.10 0.82 12.33
N ARG A 53 12.42 -0.45 12.57
CA ARG A 53 12.26 -1.53 11.58
C ARG A 53 12.96 -1.22 10.25
N THR A 54 14.07 -0.48 10.29
CA THR A 54 14.71 0.13 9.11
C THR A 54 15.01 -0.87 7.99
N LYS A 55 15.40 -2.11 8.35
CA LYS A 55 15.63 -3.19 7.37
C LYS A 55 14.42 -3.48 6.48
N TRP A 56 13.20 -3.22 6.97
CA TRP A 56 11.96 -3.40 6.21
C TRP A 56 11.39 -2.05 5.76
N SER A 57 11.36 -1.06 6.65
CA SER A 57 10.62 0.19 6.43
C SER A 57 11.42 1.30 5.73
N GLY A 58 12.75 1.17 5.73
CA GLY A 58 13.68 2.23 5.34
C GLY A 58 13.65 3.48 6.23
N ILE A 59 12.86 3.49 7.30
CA ILE A 59 12.73 4.65 8.17
C ILE A 59 13.95 4.76 9.10
N LYS A 60 14.53 5.95 9.15
CA LYS A 60 15.65 6.33 10.01
C LYS A 60 15.22 7.45 10.96
N LYS A 61 15.94 7.64 12.06
CA LYS A 61 15.65 8.68 13.06
C LYS A 61 15.65 10.09 12.45
N GLU A 62 16.54 10.35 11.50
CA GLU A 62 16.63 11.62 10.78
C GLU A 62 15.36 11.99 10.01
N HIS A 63 14.65 11.00 9.45
CA HIS A 63 13.38 11.23 8.76
C HIS A 63 12.32 11.81 9.71
N MET A 64 12.45 11.58 11.01
CA MET A 64 11.49 12.06 12.01
C MET A 64 11.72 13.51 12.42
N ILE A 65 12.82 14.17 12.03
CA ILE A 65 13.13 15.55 12.46
C ILE A 65 12.07 16.53 11.96
N ASN A 66 11.71 16.43 10.67
CA ASN A 66 10.74 17.29 10.01
C ASN A 66 9.46 16.54 9.59
N ALA A 67 9.26 15.32 10.08
CA ALA A 67 8.09 14.51 9.72
C ALA A 67 6.76 15.18 10.10
N THR A 68 5.80 15.09 9.20
CA THR A 68 4.45 15.62 9.35
C THR A 68 3.73 14.93 10.51
N PRO A 69 3.12 15.66 11.46
CA PRO A 69 2.39 15.03 12.57
C PRO A 69 1.25 14.14 12.06
N PHE A 70 1.11 12.93 12.63
CA PHE A 70 0.12 11.93 12.19
C PHE A 70 -1.29 12.49 11.93
N LYS A 71 -1.80 13.37 12.81
CA LYS A 71 -3.15 13.94 12.66
C LYS A 71 -3.29 14.81 11.39
N VAL A 72 -2.22 15.51 11.00
CA VAL A 72 -2.18 16.36 9.80
C VAL A 72 -2.10 15.47 8.56
N ALA A 73 -1.10 14.59 8.52
CA ALA A 73 -0.89 13.64 7.42
C ALA A 73 -2.13 12.79 7.15
N ARG A 74 -2.75 12.23 8.21
CA ARG A 74 -3.98 11.44 8.09
C ARG A 74 -5.10 12.23 7.43
N ARG A 75 -5.30 13.50 7.78
CA ARG A 75 -6.34 14.34 7.17
C ARG A 75 -6.08 14.55 5.67
N GLU A 76 -4.84 14.76 5.29
CA GLU A 76 -4.42 14.96 3.89
C GLU A 76 -4.59 13.68 3.08
N ILE A 77 -4.11 12.55 3.59
CA ILE A 77 -4.27 11.23 3.01
C ILE A 77 -5.75 10.91 2.80
N LEU A 78 -6.59 11.04 3.83
CA LEU A 78 -8.02 10.73 3.71
C LEU A 78 -8.75 11.64 2.73
N LYS A 79 -8.32 12.90 2.57
CA LYS A 79 -8.85 13.80 1.54
C LYS A 79 -8.53 13.29 0.14
N ILE A 80 -7.35 12.71 -0.06
CA ILE A 80 -6.96 12.11 -1.35
C ILE A 80 -7.75 10.81 -1.61
N LEU A 81 -7.91 9.96 -0.60
CA LEU A 81 -8.60 8.66 -0.75
C LEU A 81 -10.13 8.79 -0.93
N LEU A 82 -10.72 9.92 -0.54
CA LEU A 82 -12.17 10.11 -0.54
C LEU A 82 -12.80 9.88 -1.93
N GLY A 83 -13.71 8.90 -2.00
CA GLY A 83 -14.46 8.57 -3.22
C GLY A 83 -13.61 7.93 -4.32
N LYS A 84 -12.39 7.50 -4.02
CA LYS A 84 -11.49 6.81 -4.95
C LYS A 84 -11.51 5.31 -4.72
N ILE A 85 -11.23 4.57 -5.78
CA ILE A 85 -10.79 3.18 -5.68
C ILE A 85 -9.33 3.20 -5.22
N VAL A 86 -9.03 2.46 -4.16
CA VAL A 86 -7.68 2.36 -3.60
C VAL A 86 -7.12 0.97 -3.85
N VAL A 87 -6.02 0.93 -4.59
CA VAL A 87 -5.24 -0.26 -4.88
C VAL A 87 -4.10 -0.36 -3.87
N GLY A 88 -3.87 -1.55 -3.31
CA GLY A 88 -2.77 -1.80 -2.38
C GLY A 88 -2.35 -3.27 -2.40
N HIS A 89 -1.33 -3.60 -1.62
CA HIS A 89 -0.85 -4.97 -1.46
C HIS A 89 -0.83 -5.33 0.02
N ALA A 90 -1.71 -6.23 0.44
CA ALA A 90 -2.02 -6.48 1.85
C ALA A 90 -2.49 -5.20 2.59
N ILE A 91 -3.30 -4.40 1.88
CA ILE A 91 -3.67 -3.00 2.20
C ILE A 91 -4.37 -2.82 3.56
N HIS A 92 -4.89 -3.91 4.12
CA HIS A 92 -5.48 -3.90 5.46
C HIS A 92 -4.47 -3.47 6.54
N ASN A 93 -3.17 -3.69 6.33
CA ASN A 93 -2.12 -3.23 7.24
C ASN A 93 -1.98 -1.70 7.22
N ASP A 94 -2.01 -1.11 6.03
CA ASP A 94 -1.96 0.34 5.79
C ASP A 94 -3.17 1.04 6.41
N PHE A 95 -4.37 0.51 6.13
CA PHE A 95 -5.62 1.02 6.69
C PHE A 95 -5.65 0.94 8.21
N LYS A 96 -5.13 -0.14 8.80
CA LYS A 96 -4.98 -0.27 10.26
C LYS A 96 -4.02 0.79 10.81
N ALA A 97 -2.88 1.01 10.17
CA ALA A 97 -1.89 2.03 10.57
C ALA A 97 -2.43 3.47 10.42
N LEU A 98 -3.30 3.71 9.43
CA LEU A 98 -4.01 4.96 9.20
C LEU A 98 -5.22 5.16 10.14
N HIS A 99 -5.61 4.15 10.90
CA HIS A 99 -6.87 4.12 11.65
C HIS A 99 -8.07 4.49 10.74
N TYR A 100 -8.17 3.81 9.60
CA TYR A 100 -9.15 4.09 8.56
C TYR A 100 -9.83 2.82 8.06
N PHE A 101 -11.10 2.94 7.71
CA PHE A 101 -11.88 1.89 7.06
C PHE A 101 -12.28 2.41 5.68
N HIS A 102 -11.60 1.92 4.64
CA HIS A 102 -11.97 2.24 3.27
C HIS A 102 -13.14 1.33 2.82
N PRO A 103 -14.13 1.83 2.05
CA PRO A 103 -15.22 1.01 1.58
C PRO A 103 -14.73 -0.22 0.81
N LYS A 104 -15.18 -1.42 1.19
CA LYS A 104 -14.83 -2.69 0.52
C LYS A 104 -15.06 -2.63 -1.01
N PRO A 105 -16.18 -2.08 -1.53
CA PRO A 105 -16.38 -1.99 -2.98
C PRO A 105 -15.35 -1.14 -3.73
N LEU A 106 -14.67 -0.23 -3.02
CA LEU A 106 -13.64 0.65 -3.55
C LEU A 106 -12.21 0.17 -3.22
N THR A 107 -12.04 -1.00 -2.60
CA THR A 107 -10.72 -1.54 -2.27
C THR A 107 -10.29 -2.58 -3.30
N ARG A 108 -9.02 -2.54 -3.73
CA ARG A 108 -8.38 -3.57 -4.56
C ARG A 108 -7.09 -4.04 -3.91
N ASP A 109 -7.14 -5.20 -3.25
CA ASP A 109 -5.96 -5.80 -2.61
C ASP A 109 -5.32 -6.83 -3.54
N THR A 110 -4.16 -6.50 -4.07
CA THR A 110 -3.42 -7.34 -5.04
C THR A 110 -2.80 -8.58 -4.40
N SER A 111 -2.70 -8.65 -3.06
CA SER A 111 -2.05 -9.77 -2.36
C SER A 111 -2.90 -11.03 -2.25
N ARG A 112 -4.20 -10.96 -2.58
CA ARG A 112 -5.16 -12.07 -2.37
C ARG A 112 -6.07 -12.31 -3.58
N ILE A 113 -5.74 -11.79 -4.76
CA ILE A 113 -6.59 -11.92 -5.94
C ILE A 113 -6.19 -13.14 -6.80
N PRO A 114 -7.08 -14.14 -6.99
CA PRO A 114 -6.77 -15.37 -7.72
C PRO A 114 -6.21 -15.15 -9.12
N ILE A 115 -6.74 -14.15 -9.83
CA ILE A 115 -6.35 -13.84 -11.21
C ILE A 115 -4.87 -13.48 -11.37
N LEU A 116 -4.28 -12.74 -10.42
CA LEU A 116 -2.86 -12.40 -10.47
C LEU A 116 -2.01 -13.64 -10.24
N ASN A 117 -2.39 -14.48 -9.28
CA ASN A 117 -1.69 -15.73 -9.00
C ASN A 117 -1.75 -16.68 -10.21
N SER A 118 -2.93 -16.84 -10.80
CA SER A 118 -3.14 -17.68 -11.98
C SER A 118 -2.24 -17.24 -13.14
N ARG A 119 -2.20 -15.94 -13.44
CA ARG A 119 -1.31 -15.39 -14.49
C ARG A 119 0.17 -15.51 -14.16
N ALA A 120 0.53 -15.50 -12.87
CA ALA A 120 1.90 -15.66 -12.42
C ALA A 120 2.34 -17.13 -12.33
N GLY A 121 1.41 -18.09 -12.46
CA GLY A 121 1.68 -19.52 -12.23
C GLY A 121 1.84 -19.88 -10.75
N PHE A 122 1.20 -19.14 -9.85
CA PHE A 122 1.15 -19.44 -8.41
C PHE A 122 -0.22 -20.02 -8.01
N PRO A 123 -0.31 -20.75 -6.87
CA PRO A 123 -1.59 -21.24 -6.36
C PRO A 123 -2.58 -20.09 -6.08
N GLU A 124 -3.82 -20.22 -6.57
CA GLU A 124 -4.83 -19.16 -6.52
C GLU A 124 -5.32 -18.82 -5.09
N ASN A 125 -5.16 -19.74 -4.15
CA ASN A 125 -5.60 -19.62 -2.76
C ASN A 125 -4.50 -19.12 -1.80
N GLU A 126 -3.33 -18.76 -2.32
CA GLU A 126 -2.20 -18.26 -1.53
C GLU A 126 -2.08 -16.74 -1.60
N SER A 127 -1.49 -16.14 -0.55
CA SER A 127 -1.02 -14.76 -0.62
C SER A 127 0.43 -14.75 -1.10
N ILE A 128 0.68 -14.06 -2.20
CA ILE A 128 2.01 -13.95 -2.80
C ILE A 128 2.56 -12.56 -2.56
N SER A 129 3.83 -12.46 -2.17
CA SER A 129 4.46 -11.16 -1.91
C SER A 129 4.55 -10.30 -3.17
N LEU A 130 4.46 -8.99 -2.97
CA LEU A 130 4.59 -8.00 -4.04
C LEU A 130 5.85 -8.25 -4.88
N LYS A 131 7.01 -8.44 -4.23
CA LYS A 131 8.27 -8.75 -4.91
C LYS A 131 8.18 -9.95 -5.85
N ARG A 132 7.52 -11.04 -5.44
CA ARG A 132 7.40 -12.25 -6.26
C ARG A 132 6.44 -12.03 -7.43
N LEU A 133 5.30 -11.38 -7.21
CA LEU A 133 4.35 -11.06 -8.29
C LEU A 133 4.97 -10.11 -9.30
N THR A 134 5.60 -9.03 -8.84
CA THR A 134 6.29 -8.05 -9.70
C THR A 134 7.40 -8.70 -10.51
N LYS A 135 8.22 -9.56 -9.90
CA LYS A 135 9.26 -10.30 -10.62
C LYS A 135 8.67 -11.18 -11.73
N GLN A 136 7.62 -11.92 -11.41
CA GLN A 136 7.06 -12.92 -12.32
C GLN A 136 6.23 -12.30 -13.45
N LEU A 137 5.47 -11.25 -13.16
CA LEU A 137 4.53 -10.66 -14.11
C LEU A 137 5.06 -9.42 -14.84
N LEU A 138 5.90 -8.63 -14.16
CA LEU A 138 6.44 -7.38 -14.70
C LEU A 138 7.92 -7.48 -15.07
N GLN A 139 8.59 -8.61 -14.76
CA GLN A 139 10.02 -8.83 -14.98
C GLN A 139 10.91 -7.77 -14.29
N GLN A 140 10.41 -7.20 -13.20
CA GLN A 140 11.08 -6.15 -12.43
C GLN A 140 11.52 -6.68 -11.06
N ASP A 141 12.73 -6.29 -10.65
CA ASP A 141 13.19 -6.49 -9.28
C ASP A 141 12.92 -5.23 -8.46
N ILE A 142 12.14 -5.37 -7.40
CA ILE A 142 11.85 -4.31 -6.41
C ILE A 142 12.37 -4.72 -5.03
N GLN A 143 12.44 -3.78 -4.10
CA GLN A 143 12.91 -4.03 -2.72
C GLN A 143 14.32 -4.66 -2.72
N VAL A 144 15.21 -4.09 -3.55
CA VAL A 144 16.61 -4.54 -3.75
C VAL A 144 17.62 -3.83 -2.86
N SER A 145 17.16 -2.82 -2.11
CA SER A 145 17.92 -1.94 -1.20
C SER A 145 18.49 -2.61 0.05
N GLY A 146 18.20 -3.89 0.29
CA GLY A 146 18.81 -4.68 1.35
C GLY A 146 18.57 -4.10 2.75
N TRP A 147 19.60 -3.48 3.34
CA TRP A 147 19.55 -2.89 4.68
C TRP A 147 18.89 -1.51 4.73
N ASP A 148 18.74 -0.84 3.58
CA ASP A 148 18.07 0.46 3.49
C ASP A 148 16.53 0.36 3.45
N GLY A 149 15.99 -0.86 3.54
CA GLY A 149 14.55 -1.11 3.61
C GLY A 149 13.79 -0.78 2.34
N HIS A 150 12.47 -0.83 2.40
CA HIS A 150 11.61 -0.67 1.25
C HIS A 150 11.32 0.82 0.96
N SER A 151 10.84 1.06 -0.25
CA SER A 151 10.36 2.37 -0.67
C SER A 151 8.87 2.26 -0.97
N SER A 152 8.03 2.77 -0.08
CA SER A 152 6.58 2.86 -0.35
C SER A 152 6.20 3.49 -1.69
N VAL A 153 7.02 4.38 -2.29
CA VAL A 153 6.76 4.88 -3.65
C VAL A 153 6.97 3.80 -4.71
N GLU A 154 8.02 3.00 -4.59
CA GLU A 154 8.28 1.85 -5.48
C GLU A 154 7.16 0.82 -5.34
N ASP A 155 6.79 0.50 -4.10
CA ASP A 155 5.79 -0.53 -3.80
C ASP A 155 4.37 -0.10 -4.25
N ALA A 156 3.99 1.17 -4.06
CA ALA A 156 2.72 1.70 -4.55
C ALA A 156 2.66 1.69 -6.09
N LYS A 157 3.75 2.03 -6.79
CA LYS A 157 3.83 1.96 -8.26
C LYS A 157 3.72 0.53 -8.76
N ALA A 158 4.52 -0.38 -8.21
CA ALA A 158 4.49 -1.80 -8.58
C ALA A 158 3.09 -2.40 -8.37
N THR A 159 2.43 -2.04 -7.27
CA THR A 159 1.06 -2.47 -6.97
C THR A 159 0.05 -1.96 -8.00
N MET A 160 0.15 -0.68 -8.40
CA MET A 160 -0.70 -0.12 -9.45
C MET A 160 -0.46 -0.84 -10.79
N ASP A 161 0.79 -1.12 -11.14
CA ASP A 161 1.12 -1.79 -12.40
C ASP A 161 0.65 -3.24 -12.43
N LEU A 162 0.74 -3.97 -11.31
CA LEU A 162 0.12 -5.28 -11.18
C LEU A 162 -1.41 -5.22 -11.37
N TYR A 163 -2.08 -4.24 -10.76
CA TYR A 163 -3.52 -4.06 -10.95
C TYR A 163 -3.88 -3.85 -12.43
N LYS A 164 -3.14 -3.01 -13.16
CA LYS A 164 -3.40 -2.75 -14.59
C LYS A 164 -3.35 -3.99 -15.45
N LEU A 165 -2.52 -4.97 -15.11
CA LEU A 165 -2.48 -6.24 -15.85
C LEU A 165 -3.84 -6.92 -15.86
N VAL A 166 -4.59 -6.82 -14.76
CA VAL A 166 -5.82 -7.58 -14.51
C VAL A 166 -7.07 -6.70 -14.43
N GLU A 167 -6.95 -5.38 -14.57
CA GLU A 167 -8.03 -4.40 -14.38
C GLU A 167 -9.32 -4.80 -15.09
N VAL A 168 -9.25 -5.03 -16.40
CA VAL A 168 -10.44 -5.32 -17.22
C VAL A 168 -11.20 -6.53 -16.70
N GLU A 169 -10.49 -7.61 -16.40
CA GLU A 169 -11.09 -8.87 -15.96
C GLU A 169 -11.58 -8.76 -14.50
N TRP A 170 -10.80 -8.12 -13.63
CA TRP A 170 -11.16 -7.91 -12.23
C TRP A 170 -12.42 -7.04 -12.10
N GLU A 171 -12.48 -5.89 -12.78
CA GLU A 171 -13.66 -5.01 -12.70
C GLU A 171 -14.91 -5.65 -13.31
N GLN A 172 -14.77 -6.48 -14.36
CA GLN A 172 -15.88 -7.27 -14.89
C GLN A 172 -16.39 -8.31 -13.90
N GLN A 173 -15.50 -9.01 -13.18
CA GLN A 173 -15.88 -9.98 -12.15
C GLN A 173 -16.66 -9.29 -11.01
N LEU A 174 -16.20 -8.12 -10.56
CA LEU A 174 -16.87 -7.35 -9.52
C LEU A 174 -18.23 -6.78 -9.97
N ALA A 175 -18.36 -6.41 -11.25
CA ALA A 175 -19.65 -5.98 -11.79
C ALA A 175 -20.69 -7.12 -11.84
N ARG A 176 -20.24 -8.37 -12.03
CA ARG A 176 -21.10 -9.57 -12.04
C ARG A 176 -21.46 -10.04 -10.62
N SER A 177 -20.53 -9.90 -9.69
CA SER A 177 -20.67 -10.35 -8.29
C SER A 177 -20.24 -9.22 -7.34
N PRO A 178 -21.09 -8.22 -7.12
CA PRO A 178 -20.75 -7.09 -6.27
C PRO A 178 -20.51 -7.54 -4.82
N PRO A 179 -19.48 -7.01 -4.14
CA PRO A 179 -19.22 -7.35 -2.74
C PRO A 179 -20.40 -6.94 -1.86
N SER A 180 -20.76 -7.79 -0.89
CA SER A 180 -21.83 -7.51 0.08
C SER A 180 -21.53 -6.21 0.84
N GLN A 181 -22.58 -5.43 1.11
CA GLN A 181 -22.47 -4.13 1.80
C GLN A 181 -22.30 -4.25 3.33
N GLU A 182 -22.04 -5.45 3.85
CA GLU A 182 -21.92 -5.72 5.30
C GLU A 182 -20.65 -5.15 5.93
#